data_AF-K0REG6-F1
#
_entry.id   AF-K0REG6-F1
#
_cell.length_a   1.000
_cell.length_b   1.000
_cell.length_c   1.000
_cell.angle_alpha   90.00
_cell.angle_beta   90.00
_cell.angle_gamma   90.00
#
_symmetry.space_group_name_H-M   'P 1'
#
loop_
_entity.id
_entity.type
_entity.pdbx_description
1 polymer ?
#
loop_
_entity_poly.entity_id
_entity_poly.type
_entity_poly.pdbx_seq_one_letter_code
_entity_poly.pdbx_strand_id
1 'polypeptide(L)'
;MPQSITDSPIYVYVPTTASKRHAGSDVSESPVSVMSCSCTALSNEEDRRTTPRFSRSAERDGSALSWRSSAPERNHANLFTLKLIGIDDRLAIEQFYRAKIERKKCKLQSKQRHSGLSHLHLDRLDSRSSESSRSSESLRRDSRNDSATGNTGASTTSTQPRTNSRDNPKAVIETYHLHKSVVGNGASEKLTRRVKTDHFDHSTVKVPTCCLSAIPILLDHIYGIQAGEGALTADTSVALRFLSNLFGIPTLHEVATTFLRDDLRASAPRYMQLADIYWENKLIDASTKVCAQDFHETKMTALAQLEPDKLIRILHSNFFEPRDSTSSKIASYCRCQLHNLSRETVLSLTNEHVMPSICPDDALFFVRLMLRLGVDVTNESSFMKEERRLYLRCVEVSPTIVKGVINSMTQEMESAENMKIRGRLIRSEYLRLPAEIKVDMLEFALAESIY
;
A
#
# COMPACT_ATOMS: atom_id res chain seq x y z
N MET A 1 -36.16 23.40 -17.69
CA MET A 1 -35.91 23.15 -16.25
C MET A 1 -36.12 21.67 -16.00
N PRO A 2 -35.08 20.82 -16.06
CA PRO A 2 -35.23 19.39 -15.82
C PRO A 2 -35.25 19.12 -14.31
N GLN A 3 -36.22 18.33 -13.86
CA GLN A 3 -36.40 17.93 -12.47
C GLN A 3 -35.38 16.83 -12.12
N SER A 4 -34.62 17.06 -11.06
CA SER A 4 -33.65 16.12 -10.50
C SER A 4 -34.39 14.97 -9.79
N ILE A 5 -34.22 13.75 -10.30
CA ILE A 5 -34.62 12.51 -9.64
C ILE A 5 -33.59 12.23 -8.55
N THR A 6 -34.04 12.18 -7.29
CA THR A 6 -33.23 11.83 -6.14
C THR A 6 -33.29 10.32 -5.92
N ASP A 7 -32.17 9.64 -6.14
CA ASP A 7 -31.99 8.22 -5.81
C ASP A 7 -32.02 8.03 -4.28
N SER A 8 -33.01 7.28 -3.81
CA SER A 8 -33.11 6.83 -2.42
C SER A 8 -32.55 5.41 -2.33
N PRO A 9 -31.65 5.09 -1.39
CA PRO A 9 -31.10 3.75 -1.27
C PRO A 9 -32.13 2.75 -0.72
N ILE A 10 -32.31 1.64 -1.44
CA ILE A 10 -33.11 0.49 -1.03
C ILE A 10 -32.24 -0.38 -0.11
N TYR A 11 -32.66 -0.55 1.15
CA TYR A 11 -32.05 -1.49 2.08
C TYR A 11 -32.73 -2.86 1.96
N VAL A 12 -31.97 -3.89 1.62
CA VAL A 12 -32.42 -5.29 1.62
C VAL A 12 -31.99 -5.94 2.93
N TYR A 13 -32.96 -6.38 3.73
CA TYR A 13 -32.76 -7.09 4.99
C TYR A 13 -32.66 -8.60 4.72
N VAL A 14 -31.58 -9.24 5.17
CA VAL A 14 -31.40 -10.70 5.08
C VAL A 14 -31.45 -11.28 6.50
N PRO A 15 -32.44 -12.13 6.84
CA PRO A 15 -32.51 -12.74 8.16
C PRO A 15 -31.58 -13.95 8.28
N THR A 16 -30.73 -13.96 9.31
CA THR A 16 -29.88 -15.08 9.70
C THR A 16 -30.67 -16.06 10.59
N THR A 17 -31.01 -17.24 10.06
CA THR A 17 -31.56 -18.33 10.88
C THR A 17 -30.42 -19.15 11.50
N ALA A 18 -30.31 -19.08 12.82
CA ALA A 18 -29.46 -19.96 13.62
C ALA A 18 -30.02 -21.39 13.64
N SER A 19 -29.20 -22.39 13.29
CA SER A 19 -29.55 -23.81 13.43
C SER A 19 -28.64 -24.46 14.47
N LYS A 20 -29.22 -24.69 15.66
CA LYS A 20 -28.72 -25.63 16.67
C LYS A 20 -29.26 -27.02 16.32
N ARG A 21 -28.40 -28.02 16.19
CA ARG A 21 -28.78 -29.43 16.43
C ARG A 21 -27.67 -30.17 17.18
N HIS A 22 -28.05 -30.65 18.35
CA HIS A 22 -27.42 -31.77 19.08
C HIS A 22 -28.07 -33.08 18.64
N ALA A 23 -27.25 -34.11 18.45
CA ALA A 23 -27.47 -35.55 18.67
C ALA A 23 -26.16 -36.23 18.22
N GLY A 24 -25.44 -37.08 18.97
CA GLY A 24 -25.88 -38.07 19.95
C GLY A 24 -26.14 -39.40 19.25
N SER A 25 -25.13 -40.28 19.13
CA SER A 25 -25.31 -41.72 18.92
C SER A 25 -24.00 -42.48 19.14
N ASP A 26 -24.14 -43.52 19.96
CA ASP A 26 -23.14 -44.45 20.49
C ASP A 26 -22.87 -45.66 19.57
N VAL A 27 -21.69 -46.25 19.81
CA VAL A 27 -21.35 -47.69 19.82
C VAL A 27 -21.41 -48.52 18.52
N SER A 28 -20.24 -49.04 18.11
CA SER A 28 -20.00 -50.48 17.91
C SER A 28 -18.51 -50.81 17.68
N GLU A 29 -17.97 -51.63 18.57
CA GLU A 29 -16.69 -52.37 18.54
C GLU A 29 -16.67 -53.37 17.35
N SER A 30 -15.59 -53.83 16.70
CA SER A 30 -14.43 -54.62 17.18
C SER A 30 -13.51 -54.96 15.94
N PRO A 31 -12.53 -55.91 15.95
CA PRO A 31 -11.09 -55.60 16.06
C PRO A 31 -10.21 -56.22 14.94
N VAL A 32 -9.07 -55.63 14.57
CA VAL A 32 -7.96 -56.39 13.92
C VAL A 32 -6.57 -55.82 14.28
N SER A 33 -5.85 -56.61 15.06
CA SER A 33 -4.45 -57.05 14.95
C SER A 33 -3.29 -56.10 14.58
N VAL A 34 -2.42 -55.91 15.58
CA VAL A 34 -0.95 -56.12 15.59
C VAL A 34 -0.12 -55.64 14.38
N MET A 35 0.70 -54.59 14.59
CA MET A 35 2.16 -54.72 14.40
C MET A 35 2.92 -53.65 15.19
N SER A 36 3.77 -54.16 16.09
CA SER A 36 4.75 -53.46 16.91
C SER A 36 5.89 -52.87 16.09
N CYS A 37 6.37 -51.68 16.49
CA CYS A 37 7.81 -51.43 16.57
C CYS A 37 8.07 -50.32 17.61
N SER A 38 8.73 -50.74 18.67
CA SER A 38 9.20 -49.97 19.81
C SER A 38 10.38 -49.08 19.43
N CYS A 39 10.43 -47.86 19.96
CA CYS A 39 11.68 -47.24 20.39
C CYS A 39 11.43 -46.36 21.62
N THR A 40 12.06 -46.80 22.70
CA THR A 40 12.18 -46.25 24.05
C THR A 40 12.80 -44.85 24.10
N ALA A 41 12.29 -44.00 25.01
CA ALA A 41 13.03 -43.35 26.10
C ALA A 41 12.49 -41.94 26.41
N LEU A 42 11.56 -41.84 27.36
CA LEU A 42 11.29 -40.61 28.11
C LEU A 42 11.16 -40.97 29.58
N SER A 43 12.23 -40.71 30.34
CA SER A 43 12.17 -40.60 31.79
C SER A 43 11.82 -39.15 32.14
N ASN A 44 10.73 -39.04 32.89
CA ASN A 44 10.26 -37.86 33.58
C ASN A 44 11.34 -37.25 34.46
N GLU A 45 11.37 -35.92 34.56
CA GLU A 45 11.46 -35.32 35.88
C GLU A 45 10.72 -33.96 35.90
N GLU A 46 9.83 -33.87 36.87
CA GLU A 46 9.05 -32.70 37.25
C GLU A 46 9.98 -31.53 37.58
N ASP A 47 9.60 -30.31 37.19
CA ASP A 47 9.80 -29.23 38.15
C ASP A 47 8.72 -28.15 38.08
N ARG A 48 8.15 -27.92 39.25
CA ARG A 48 7.02 -27.04 39.53
C ARG A 48 7.50 -25.59 39.47
N ARG A 49 6.87 -24.77 38.63
CA ARG A 49 6.86 -23.31 38.82
C ARG A 49 5.44 -22.78 38.87
N THR A 50 5.03 -22.52 40.10
CA THR A 50 3.95 -21.66 40.55
C THR A 50 3.90 -20.36 39.76
N THR A 51 2.80 -20.13 39.05
CA THR A 51 2.44 -18.83 38.48
C THR A 51 1.69 -18.01 39.53
N PRO A 52 2.05 -16.74 39.78
CA PRO A 52 1.26 -15.87 40.62
C PRO A 52 0.06 -15.33 39.83
N ARG A 53 -1.15 -15.66 40.32
CA ARG A 53 -2.42 -15.03 39.92
C ARG A 53 -2.42 -13.59 40.43
N PHE A 54 -2.18 -12.62 39.56
CA PHE A 54 -2.49 -11.22 39.84
C PHE A 54 -3.92 -10.92 39.37
N SER A 55 -4.85 -10.98 40.30
CA SER A 55 -6.18 -10.37 40.14
C SER A 55 -6.03 -8.87 40.43
N ARG A 56 -6.02 -8.02 39.40
CA ARG A 56 -6.22 -6.58 39.56
C ARG A 56 -7.57 -6.20 38.97
N SER A 57 -8.52 -5.97 39.88
CA SER A 57 -9.73 -5.20 39.63
C SER A 57 -9.33 -3.77 39.28
N ALA A 58 -9.57 -3.37 38.04
CA ALA A 58 -9.43 -1.99 37.59
C ALA A 58 -10.82 -1.45 37.25
N GLU A 59 -11.51 -0.91 38.25
CA GLU A 59 -12.50 0.13 38.00
C GLU A 59 -11.70 1.39 37.60
N ARG A 60 -11.61 1.64 36.29
CA ARG A 60 -11.13 2.92 35.76
C ARG A 60 -12.34 3.76 35.40
N ASP A 61 -12.61 4.72 36.26
CA ASP A 61 -13.49 5.85 36.00
C ASP A 61 -12.84 6.69 34.87
N GLY A 62 -13.38 6.54 33.66
CA GLY A 62 -12.86 7.14 32.44
C GLY A 62 -13.21 8.62 32.34
N SER A 63 -12.52 9.47 33.11
CA SER A 63 -12.48 10.90 32.83
C SER A 63 -11.59 11.15 31.61
N ALA A 64 -12.18 11.14 30.42
CA ALA A 64 -11.51 11.60 29.21
C ALA A 64 -11.05 13.04 29.43
N LEU A 65 -9.74 13.25 29.56
CA LEU A 65 -9.13 14.58 29.62
C LEU A 65 -9.45 15.31 28.30
N SER A 66 -10.50 16.11 28.33
CA SER A 66 -10.92 16.95 27.22
C SER A 66 -9.87 18.03 27.00
N TRP A 67 -9.00 17.84 26.00
CA TRP A 67 -8.11 18.87 25.45
C TRP A 67 -8.87 20.13 24.94
N ARG A 68 -10.21 20.06 24.89
CA ARG A 68 -11.12 21.19 24.70
C ARG A 68 -11.49 21.75 26.07
N SER A 69 -10.59 22.55 26.65
CA SER A 69 -10.84 23.23 27.92
C SER A 69 -11.62 24.54 27.70
N SER A 70 -12.77 24.66 28.35
CA SER A 70 -13.45 25.93 28.66
C SER A 70 -12.64 26.67 29.74
N ALA A 71 -11.96 27.75 29.34
CA ALA A 71 -10.91 28.38 30.13
C ALA A 71 -11.39 29.13 31.40
N PRO A 72 -10.65 29.05 32.53
CA PRO A 72 -10.70 30.03 33.62
C PRO A 72 -9.61 31.11 33.49
N GLU A 73 -9.95 32.35 33.87
CA GLU A 73 -9.40 33.63 33.36
C GLU A 73 -8.02 34.12 33.85
N ARG A 74 -7.18 33.36 34.58
CA ARG A 74 -6.11 34.00 35.39
C ARG A 74 -4.63 33.75 35.06
N ASN A 75 -4.25 32.99 34.03
CA ASN A 75 -2.83 32.81 33.66
C ASN A 75 -2.57 32.68 32.14
N HIS A 76 -2.98 33.67 31.36
CA HIS A 76 -2.89 33.64 29.89
C HIS A 76 -1.47 33.76 29.31
N ALA A 77 -0.49 34.29 30.06
CA ALA A 77 0.86 34.56 29.52
C ALA A 77 1.62 33.30 29.04
N ASN A 78 1.29 32.13 29.60
CA ASN A 78 1.96 30.86 29.31
C ASN A 78 1.19 29.95 28.35
N LEU A 79 -0.01 30.35 27.91
CA LEU A 79 -0.80 29.59 26.95
C LEU A 79 -0.47 30.06 25.54
N PHE A 80 -0.37 29.12 24.61
CA PHE A 80 -0.38 29.42 23.17
C PHE A 80 -1.33 28.48 22.46
N THR A 81 -1.84 28.94 21.33
CA THR A 81 -2.76 28.15 20.52
C THR A 81 -1.99 27.54 19.35
N LEU A 82 -1.97 26.21 19.29
CA LEU A 82 -1.47 25.46 18.14
C LEU A 82 -2.67 25.13 17.25
N LYS A 83 -2.71 25.76 16.07
CA LYS A 83 -3.71 25.47 15.06
C LYS A 83 -3.14 24.47 14.07
N LEU A 84 -3.67 23.26 14.07
CA LEU A 84 -3.33 22.23 13.09
C LEU A 84 -4.33 22.28 11.96
N ILE A 85 -3.82 22.40 10.74
CA ILE A 85 -4.65 22.38 9.53
C ILE A 85 -4.32 21.07 8.82
N GLY A 86 -5.25 20.12 8.92
CA GLY A 86 -5.31 18.94 8.07
C GLY A 86 -5.49 19.37 6.63
N ILE A 87 -4.51 19.06 5.79
CA ILE A 87 -4.57 19.27 4.35
C ILE A 87 -4.45 17.92 3.64
N ASP A 88 -4.61 17.92 2.32
CA ASP A 88 -4.40 16.75 1.49
C ASP A 88 -3.05 16.05 1.82
N ASP A 89 -3.11 14.74 2.04
CA ASP A 89 -1.98 13.97 2.57
C ASP A 89 -0.78 14.04 1.63
N ARG A 90 -1.01 13.84 0.32
CA ARG A 90 0.03 13.89 -0.70
C ARG A 90 0.69 15.26 -0.74
N LEU A 91 -0.10 16.33 -0.71
CA LEU A 91 0.40 17.70 -0.73
C LEU A 91 1.20 18.06 0.54
N ALA A 92 0.72 17.67 1.73
CA ALA A 92 1.43 17.89 2.99
C ALA A 92 2.80 17.23 2.99
N ILE A 93 2.84 15.99 2.51
CA ILE A 93 4.03 15.15 2.53
C ILE A 93 5.04 15.67 1.50
N GLU A 94 4.58 16.07 0.31
CA GLU A 94 5.45 16.73 -0.68
C GLU A 94 6.10 18.00 -0.14
N GLN A 95 5.32 18.88 0.48
CA GLN A 95 5.83 20.11 1.07
C GLN A 95 6.88 19.83 2.15
N PHE A 96 6.63 18.83 3.00
CA PHE A 96 7.57 18.44 4.04
C PHE A 96 8.90 17.96 3.47
N TYR A 97 8.88 17.05 2.50
CA TYR A 97 10.10 16.49 1.91
C TYR A 97 10.84 17.50 1.04
N ARG A 98 10.12 18.36 0.30
CA ARG A 98 10.74 19.47 -0.45
C ARG A 98 11.51 20.40 0.49
N ALA A 99 10.89 20.85 1.58
CA ALA A 99 11.55 21.67 2.58
C ALA A 99 12.75 20.96 3.25
N LYS A 100 12.65 19.64 3.46
CA LYS A 100 13.76 18.83 4.01
C LYS A 100 14.94 18.76 3.03
N ILE A 101 14.69 18.59 1.73
CA ILE A 101 15.71 18.57 0.69
C ILE A 101 16.39 19.93 0.57
N GLU A 102 15.63 21.02 0.54
CA GLU A 102 16.16 22.39 0.49
C GLU A 102 17.08 22.69 1.67
N ARG A 103 16.66 22.35 2.90
CA ARG A 103 17.52 22.51 4.09
C ARG A 103 18.83 21.71 3.98
N LYS A 104 18.81 20.51 3.38
CA LYS A 104 20.04 19.74 3.15
C LYS A 104 20.94 20.44 2.13
N LYS A 105 20.38 20.98 1.04
CA LYS A 105 21.12 21.75 0.03
C LYS A 105 21.77 23.00 0.66
N CYS A 106 21.04 23.77 1.45
CA CYS A 106 21.59 24.95 2.14
C CYS A 106 22.73 24.57 3.10
N LYS A 107 22.62 23.45 3.84
CA LYS A 107 23.69 22.96 4.72
C LYS A 107 24.94 22.50 3.95
N LEU A 108 24.78 21.93 2.76
CA LEU A 108 25.91 21.54 1.91
C LEU A 108 26.60 22.79 1.34
N GLN A 109 25.83 23.77 0.87
CA GLN A 109 26.37 25.04 0.38
C GLN A 109 27.08 25.84 1.48
N SER A 110 26.52 25.88 2.70
CA SER A 110 27.18 26.57 3.82
C SER A 110 28.49 25.87 4.20
N LYS A 111 28.51 24.52 4.22
CA LYS A 111 29.74 23.75 4.43
C LYS A 111 30.79 24.03 3.35
N GLN A 112 30.37 24.10 2.08
CA GLN A 112 31.27 24.40 0.96
C GLN A 112 31.87 25.81 1.04
N ARG A 113 31.10 26.80 1.54
CA ARG A 113 31.61 28.16 1.79
C ARG A 113 32.60 28.22 2.95
N HIS A 114 32.36 27.43 4.00
CA HIS A 114 33.24 27.40 5.17
C HIS A 114 34.48 26.52 5.00
N SER A 115 34.47 25.55 4.06
CA SER A 115 35.59 24.64 3.88
C SER A 115 36.83 25.27 3.24
N GLY A 116 36.84 26.57 2.89
CA GLY A 116 38.02 27.31 2.39
C GLY A 116 38.60 26.80 1.05
N LEU A 117 38.09 25.67 0.54
CA LEU A 117 38.51 24.97 -0.67
C LEU A 117 38.04 25.62 -1.97
N SER A 118 37.58 26.87 -1.90
CA SER A 118 37.16 27.66 -3.06
C SER A 118 38.32 28.18 -3.91
N HIS A 119 39.58 27.90 -3.53
CA HIS A 119 40.76 28.38 -4.25
C HIS A 119 41.64 27.30 -4.90
N LEU A 120 41.29 26.02 -4.79
CA LEU A 120 41.87 25.00 -5.67
C LEU A 120 40.98 24.87 -6.91
N HIS A 121 41.01 25.92 -7.73
CA HIS A 121 40.82 25.75 -9.17
C HIS A 121 41.94 24.80 -9.61
N LEU A 122 41.66 23.50 -9.60
CA LEU A 122 42.44 22.54 -10.34
C LEU A 122 42.28 22.97 -11.80
N ASP A 123 43.23 23.76 -12.29
CA ASP A 123 43.57 23.86 -13.70
C ASP A 123 43.77 22.43 -14.16
N ARG A 124 42.68 21.84 -14.65
CA ARG A 124 42.67 20.55 -15.30
C ARG A 124 43.36 20.80 -16.62
N LEU A 125 44.69 20.75 -16.57
CA LEU A 125 45.55 20.69 -17.75
C LEU A 125 44.96 19.64 -18.67
N ASP A 126 44.43 20.11 -19.79
CA ASP A 126 44.10 19.32 -20.96
C ASP A 126 45.38 18.67 -21.49
N SER A 127 45.78 17.57 -20.86
CA SER A 127 46.77 16.65 -21.41
C SER A 127 46.11 15.90 -22.56
N ARG A 128 46.04 16.58 -23.70
CA ARG A 128 45.93 15.99 -25.02
C ARG A 128 47.12 15.04 -25.23
N SER A 129 46.87 13.74 -25.14
CA SER A 129 47.63 12.75 -25.89
C SER A 129 46.70 12.08 -26.89
N SER A 130 46.80 12.57 -28.13
CA SER A 130 46.72 11.81 -29.39
C SER A 130 47.20 10.36 -29.22
N GLU A 131 46.61 9.33 -29.85
CA GLU A 131 46.53 9.15 -31.31
C GLU A 131 45.44 8.14 -31.73
N SER A 132 44.74 8.49 -32.83
CA SER A 132 44.33 7.63 -33.97
C SER A 132 43.39 6.43 -33.70
N SER A 133 42.31 6.14 -34.45
CA SER A 133 42.07 6.31 -35.88
C SER A 133 40.58 6.05 -36.22
N ARG A 134 40.03 6.88 -37.14
CA ARG A 134 39.00 6.60 -38.19
C ARG A 134 37.59 6.21 -37.71
N SER A 135 36.48 6.77 -38.19
CA SER A 135 36.19 7.68 -39.31
C SER A 135 34.69 8.08 -39.26
N SER A 136 34.37 9.28 -39.79
CA SER A 136 33.11 9.68 -40.47
C SER A 136 31.77 9.63 -39.68
N GLU A 137 30.86 10.62 -39.67
CA GLU A 137 30.66 11.79 -40.51
C GLU A 137 29.64 12.76 -39.86
N SER A 138 30.05 14.03 -39.75
CA SER A 138 29.31 15.27 -40.04
C SER A 138 27.77 15.31 -39.93
N LEU A 139 27.24 16.18 -39.05
CA LEU A 139 26.44 17.35 -39.49
C LEU A 139 26.52 18.48 -38.46
N ARG A 140 27.02 19.63 -38.95
CA ARG A 140 27.26 20.88 -38.25
C ARG A 140 25.96 21.65 -38.01
N ARG A 141 25.86 22.33 -36.86
CA ARG A 141 25.19 23.64 -36.76
C ARG A 141 25.99 24.57 -35.85
N ASP A 142 26.50 25.60 -36.49
CA ASP A 142 27.25 26.72 -35.95
C ASP A 142 26.36 27.77 -35.27
N SER A 143 27.04 28.60 -34.46
CA SER A 143 26.75 30.03 -34.22
C SER A 143 25.63 30.35 -33.23
N ARG A 144 25.77 31.27 -32.26
CA ARG A 144 26.75 32.35 -32.04
C ARG A 144 26.61 32.82 -30.59
N ASN A 145 27.73 33.14 -29.96
CA ASN A 145 27.81 34.09 -28.85
C ASN A 145 27.35 35.47 -29.34
N ASP A 146 26.68 36.24 -28.48
CA ASP A 146 27.13 37.59 -28.09
C ASP A 146 26.10 38.29 -27.19
N SER A 147 26.62 39.25 -26.42
CA SER A 147 25.92 40.32 -25.69
C SER A 147 25.81 40.14 -24.18
N ALA A 148 26.91 40.52 -23.53
CA ALA A 148 26.89 41.26 -22.28
C ALA A 148 26.10 42.56 -22.44
N THR A 149 25.16 42.83 -21.54
CA THR A 149 24.80 44.19 -21.09
C THR A 149 24.26 44.06 -19.67
N GLY A 150 24.84 44.84 -18.77
CA GLY A 150 24.43 44.88 -17.38
C GLY A 150 23.02 45.42 -17.20
N ASN A 151 22.37 45.00 -16.12
CA ASN A 151 21.36 45.86 -15.52
C ASN A 151 21.37 45.72 -14.00
N THR A 152 21.65 46.87 -13.40
CA THR A 152 21.61 47.22 -11.99
C THR A 152 20.19 47.18 -11.43
N GLY A 153 20.08 46.66 -10.20
CA GLY A 153 19.17 47.18 -9.17
C GLY A 153 17.66 47.12 -9.44
N ALA A 154 17.03 46.02 -9.04
CA ALA A 154 15.64 46.05 -8.62
C ALA A 154 15.44 45.13 -7.41
N SER A 155 15.21 45.74 -6.25
CA SER A 155 14.75 45.09 -5.03
C SER A 155 13.54 44.21 -5.34
N THR A 156 13.73 42.90 -5.29
CA THR A 156 12.64 41.93 -5.26
C THR A 156 12.01 41.96 -3.87
N THR A 157 10.98 42.78 -3.74
CA THR A 157 9.96 42.59 -2.70
C THR A 157 9.40 41.19 -2.87
N SER A 158 9.86 40.30 -1.99
CA SER A 158 9.35 38.95 -1.78
C SER A 158 7.85 39.05 -1.48
N THR A 159 7.05 38.97 -2.53
CA THR A 159 5.61 38.93 -2.44
C THR A 159 5.27 37.51 -2.02
N GLN A 160 5.13 37.28 -0.72
CA GLN A 160 4.60 36.02 -0.24
C GLN A 160 3.24 35.78 -0.92
N PRO A 161 3.01 34.63 -1.56
CA PRO A 161 1.72 34.32 -2.14
C PRO A 161 0.68 34.34 -1.02
N ARG A 162 -0.23 35.33 -1.07
CA ARG A 162 -1.44 35.33 -0.26
C ARG A 162 -2.26 34.11 -0.66
N THR A 163 -2.12 33.02 0.10
CA THR A 163 -2.97 31.84 -0.06
C THR A 163 -4.36 32.22 0.43
N ASN A 164 -5.26 32.54 -0.49
CA ASN A 164 -6.67 32.70 -0.18
C ASN A 164 -7.19 31.36 0.39
N SER A 165 -7.48 31.35 1.69
CA SER A 165 -7.98 30.18 2.44
C SER A 165 -9.34 29.66 1.94
N ARG A 166 -9.92 30.24 0.90
CA ARG A 166 -11.25 29.93 0.38
C ARG A 166 -11.27 28.78 -0.63
N ASP A 167 -10.11 28.35 -1.11
CA ASP A 167 -10.02 27.47 -2.29
C ASP A 167 -9.79 25.99 -1.96
N ASN A 168 -9.90 25.57 -0.68
CA ASN A 168 -9.75 24.16 -0.32
C ASN A 168 -10.88 23.69 0.61
N PRO A 169 -12.06 23.32 0.07
CA PRO A 169 -13.26 22.99 0.85
C PRO A 169 -13.14 21.73 1.72
N LYS A 170 -12.00 21.02 1.69
CA LYS A 170 -11.76 19.79 2.46
C LYS A 170 -10.76 19.94 3.62
N ALA A 171 -10.27 21.15 3.90
CA ALA A 171 -9.31 21.33 4.99
C ALA A 171 -9.99 21.14 6.36
N VAL A 172 -9.50 20.18 7.15
CA VAL A 172 -9.96 19.95 8.53
C VAL A 172 -9.11 20.78 9.47
N ILE A 173 -9.72 21.65 10.25
CA ILE A 173 -9.00 22.54 11.18
C ILE A 173 -9.23 22.05 12.59
N GLU A 174 -8.16 21.67 13.27
CA GLU A 174 -8.16 21.33 14.69
C GLU A 174 -7.33 22.33 15.47
N THR A 175 -7.83 22.75 16.63
CA THR A 175 -7.19 23.77 17.45
C THR A 175 -6.93 23.19 18.84
N TYR A 176 -5.67 23.28 19.27
CA TYR A 176 -5.21 22.77 20.56
C TYR A 176 -4.58 23.91 21.35
N HIS A 177 -4.93 23.99 22.63
CA HIS A 177 -4.34 24.96 23.56
C HIS A 177 -3.21 24.28 24.34
N LEU A 178 -2.00 24.82 24.22
CA LEU A 178 -0.79 24.22 24.78
C LEU A 178 -0.09 25.20 25.72
N HIS A 179 0.60 24.64 26.71
CA HIS A 179 1.44 25.44 27.62
C HIS A 179 2.84 25.61 27.02
N LYS A 180 3.27 26.88 26.87
CA LYS A 180 4.61 27.25 26.37
C LYS A 180 5.72 26.59 27.21
N SER A 181 5.53 26.50 28.53
CA SER A 181 6.47 25.89 29.46
C SER A 181 6.69 24.40 29.19
N VAL A 182 5.63 23.64 28.89
CA VAL A 182 5.71 22.19 28.63
C VAL A 182 6.39 21.93 27.29
N VAL A 183 5.99 22.68 26.26
CA VAL A 183 6.57 22.54 24.92
C VAL A 183 8.05 22.97 24.89
N GLY A 184 8.39 24.03 25.63
CA GLY A 184 9.73 24.62 25.68
C GLY A 184 10.76 23.83 26.49
N ASN A 185 10.35 23.07 27.50
CA ASN A 185 11.28 22.52 28.50
C ASN A 185 11.82 21.11 28.21
N GLY A 186 11.35 20.36 27.20
CA GLY A 186 11.94 19.02 27.04
C GLY A 186 11.53 18.16 25.87
N ALA A 187 10.38 18.36 25.23
CA ALA A 187 9.91 17.37 24.24
C ALA A 187 10.45 17.63 22.82
N SER A 188 10.65 18.90 22.42
CA SER A 188 10.94 19.22 21.03
C SER A 188 11.71 20.54 20.86
N GLU A 189 12.95 20.45 20.42
CA GLU A 189 13.73 21.62 20.05
C GLU A 189 13.14 22.32 18.80
N LYS A 190 12.63 21.57 17.82
CA LYS A 190 12.07 22.15 16.58
C LYS A 190 10.77 22.89 16.83
N LEU A 191 9.87 22.33 17.65
CA LEU A 191 8.62 22.97 18.02
C LEU A 191 8.91 24.22 18.84
N THR A 192 9.85 24.14 19.80
CA THR A 192 10.31 25.30 20.55
C THR A 192 10.87 26.40 19.64
N ARG A 193 11.71 26.05 18.65
CA ARG A 193 12.23 27.02 17.68
C ARG A 193 11.10 27.68 16.88
N ARG A 194 10.11 26.91 16.40
CA ARG A 194 8.95 27.46 15.67
C ARG A 194 8.14 28.42 16.54
N VAL A 195 7.86 28.03 17.78
CA VAL A 195 7.13 28.87 18.76
C VAL A 195 7.92 30.14 19.09
N LYS A 196 9.26 30.09 19.10
CA LYS A 196 10.11 31.27 19.35
C LYS A 196 10.26 32.20 18.13
N THR A 197 10.29 31.66 16.92
CA THR A 197 10.49 32.45 15.70
C THR A 197 9.23 33.16 15.21
N ASP A 198 8.06 32.58 15.46
CA ASP A 198 6.80 33.24 15.15
C ASP A 198 6.42 34.16 16.31
N HIS A 199 6.60 35.47 16.13
CA HIS A 199 6.11 36.51 17.06
C HIS A 199 4.58 36.58 17.16
N PHE A 200 3.86 35.59 16.65
CA PHE A 200 2.41 35.53 16.67
C PHE A 200 1.94 34.54 17.74
N ASP A 201 0.90 34.91 18.48
CA ASP A 201 0.22 34.08 19.49
C ASP A 201 -0.44 32.80 18.91
N HIS A 202 -0.36 32.61 17.59
CA HIS A 202 -0.95 31.51 16.85
C HIS A 202 0.09 30.84 15.94
N SER A 203 0.57 29.68 16.36
CA SER A 203 1.38 28.82 15.50
C SER A 203 0.44 27.96 14.65
N THR A 204 0.47 28.15 13.33
CA THR A 204 -0.30 27.34 12.40
C THR A 204 0.61 26.31 11.74
N VAL A 205 0.30 25.02 11.91
CA VAL A 205 1.07 23.93 11.29
C VAL A 205 0.15 23.13 10.38
N LYS A 206 0.55 23.00 9.12
CA LYS A 206 -0.13 22.13 8.16
C LYS A 206 0.36 20.70 8.35
N VAL A 207 -0.56 19.76 8.48
CA VAL A 207 -0.28 18.32 8.65
C VAL A 207 -1.14 17.50 7.70
N PRO A 208 -0.72 16.28 7.33
CA PRO A 208 -1.60 15.34 6.63
C PRO A 208 -2.89 15.12 7.42
N THR A 209 -4.02 15.00 6.74
CA THR A 209 -5.31 14.72 7.36
C THR A 209 -5.29 13.36 8.06
N CYS A 210 -4.61 12.36 7.48
CA CYS A 210 -4.43 11.05 8.11
C CYS A 210 -3.62 11.07 9.42
N CYS A 211 -2.90 12.17 9.72
CA CYS A 211 -2.18 12.33 10.99
C CYS A 211 -3.04 12.88 12.13
N LEU A 212 -4.22 13.45 11.85
CA LEU A 212 -4.99 14.16 12.87
C LEU A 212 -5.40 13.25 14.04
N SER A 213 -5.76 12.00 13.75
CA SER A 213 -6.10 11.00 14.78
C SER A 213 -4.94 10.67 15.72
N ALA A 214 -3.69 10.88 15.29
CA ALA A 214 -2.48 10.65 16.08
C ALA A 214 -2.05 11.87 16.91
N ILE A 215 -2.62 13.05 16.66
CA ILE A 215 -2.24 14.28 17.38
C ILE A 215 -2.52 14.18 18.89
N PRO A 216 -3.68 13.69 19.36
CA PRO A 216 -3.92 13.57 20.80
C PRO A 216 -2.82 12.76 21.51
N ILE A 217 -2.40 11.63 20.92
CA ILE A 217 -1.35 10.76 21.48
C ILE A 217 0.01 11.48 21.50
N LEU A 218 0.33 12.24 20.44
CA LEU A 218 1.52 13.08 20.39
C LEU A 218 1.51 14.12 21.53
N LEU A 219 0.37 14.76 21.78
CA LEU A 219 0.23 15.77 22.82
C LEU A 219 0.33 15.13 24.21
N ASP A 220 -0.38 14.03 24.46
CA ASP A 220 -0.27 13.23 25.68
C ASP A 220 1.22 12.95 26.00
N HIS A 221 1.99 12.50 25.01
CA HIS A 221 3.42 12.23 25.14
C HIS A 221 4.24 13.49 25.51
N ILE A 222 3.93 14.65 24.91
CA ILE A 222 4.60 15.93 25.24
C ILE A 222 4.35 16.32 26.70
N TYR A 223 3.16 16.01 27.24
CA TYR A 223 2.81 16.24 28.64
C TYR A 223 3.34 15.14 29.59
N GLY A 224 4.10 14.16 29.07
CA GLY A 224 4.62 13.06 29.87
C GLY A 224 3.57 12.01 30.23
N ILE A 225 2.38 12.06 29.62
CA ILE A 225 1.37 11.03 29.74
C ILE A 225 1.79 9.87 28.84
N GLN A 226 2.05 8.71 29.45
CA GLN A 226 2.37 7.51 28.69
C GLN A 226 1.12 7.08 27.91
N ALA A 227 1.29 6.84 26.62
CA ALA A 227 0.25 6.27 25.79
C ALA A 227 -0.18 4.92 26.38
N GLY A 228 -1.45 4.77 26.73
CA GLY A 228 -1.97 3.51 27.28
C GLY A 228 -1.76 2.35 26.31
N GLU A 229 -1.63 1.13 26.85
CA GLU A 229 -1.69 -0.11 26.07
C GLU A 229 -3.01 -0.10 25.26
N GLY A 230 -2.93 0.09 23.94
CA GLY A 230 -4.08 0.22 23.05
C GLY A 230 -4.24 1.58 22.34
N ALA A 231 -3.50 2.62 22.76
CA ALA A 231 -3.49 3.89 22.03
C ALA A 231 -2.69 3.79 20.71
N LEU A 232 -1.67 2.93 20.68
CA LEU A 232 -0.89 2.64 19.49
C LEU A 232 -1.60 1.55 18.67
N THR A 233 -1.95 1.92 17.44
CA THR A 233 -2.52 1.04 16.42
C THR A 233 -1.63 1.10 15.18
N ALA A 234 -1.87 0.24 14.19
CA ALA A 234 -1.13 0.30 12.92
C ALA A 234 -1.23 1.68 12.25
N ASP A 235 -2.42 2.29 12.27
CA ASP A 235 -2.67 3.60 11.66
C ASP A 235 -1.99 4.73 12.44
N THR A 236 -2.12 4.73 13.76
CA THR A 236 -1.57 5.80 14.60
C THR A 236 -0.05 5.72 14.74
N SER A 237 0.55 4.52 14.72
CA SER A 237 2.00 4.35 14.90
C SER A 237 2.84 4.91 13.73
N VAL A 238 2.44 4.67 12.48
CA VAL A 238 3.15 5.25 11.32
C VAL A 238 3.00 6.78 11.30
N ALA A 239 1.78 7.27 11.58
CA ALA A 239 1.52 8.70 11.71
C ALA A 239 2.37 9.34 12.83
N LEU A 240 2.44 8.72 14.01
CA LEU A 240 3.25 9.18 15.14
C LEU A 240 4.74 9.17 14.81
N ARG A 241 5.22 8.19 14.05
CA ARG A 241 6.60 8.16 13.58
C ARG A 241 6.92 9.32 12.64
N PHE A 242 6.00 9.65 11.73
CA PHE A 242 6.10 10.82 10.88
C PHE A 242 6.06 12.13 11.69
N LEU A 243 5.07 12.28 12.56
CA LEU A 243 4.86 13.46 13.41
C LEU A 243 6.03 13.68 14.37
N SER A 244 6.54 12.64 15.00
CA SER A 244 7.71 12.72 15.88
C SER A 244 8.94 13.20 15.12
N ASN A 245 9.12 12.84 13.85
CA ASN A 245 10.20 13.39 13.03
C ASN A 245 9.93 14.85 12.60
N LEU A 246 8.68 15.16 12.22
CA LEU A 246 8.23 16.51 11.86
C LEU A 246 8.49 17.50 13.00
N PHE A 247 8.01 17.16 14.19
CA PHE A 247 8.19 17.93 15.41
C PHE A 247 9.54 17.69 16.07
N GLY A 248 10.31 16.67 15.72
CA GLY A 248 11.61 16.40 16.33
C GLY A 248 11.52 15.98 17.80
N ILE A 249 10.75 14.93 18.07
CA ILE A 249 10.57 14.27 19.38
C ILE A 249 11.18 12.87 19.29
N PRO A 250 12.47 12.68 19.61
CA PRO A 250 13.16 11.40 19.38
C PRO A 250 12.58 10.24 20.19
N THR A 251 12.13 10.50 21.42
CA THR A 251 11.57 9.47 22.31
C THR A 251 10.29 8.87 21.75
N LEU A 252 9.37 9.70 21.23
CA LEU A 252 8.16 9.22 20.56
C LEU A 252 8.47 8.48 19.26
N HIS A 253 9.50 8.92 18.52
CA HIS A 253 9.94 8.23 17.32
C HIS A 253 10.43 6.80 17.63
N GLU A 254 11.18 6.64 18.72
CA GLU A 254 11.65 5.35 19.19
C GLU A 254 10.50 4.46 19.64
N VAL A 255 9.57 4.97 20.46
CA VAL A 255 8.36 4.24 20.88
C VAL A 255 7.56 3.74 19.68
N ALA A 256 7.27 4.61 18.72
CA ALA A 256 6.55 4.23 17.51
C ALA A 256 7.33 3.21 16.67
N THR A 257 8.66 3.35 16.56
CA THR A 257 9.51 2.42 15.80
C THR A 257 9.58 1.04 16.45
N THR A 258 9.62 0.96 17.78
CA THR A 258 9.59 -0.31 18.52
C THR A 258 8.25 -1.00 18.31
N PHE A 259 7.13 -0.29 18.50
CA PHE A 259 5.80 -0.84 18.22
C PHE A 259 5.67 -1.37 16.79
N LEU A 260 6.10 -0.58 15.80
CA LEU A 260 6.07 -1.00 14.39
C LEU A 260 6.90 -2.26 14.13
N ARG A 261 8.03 -2.43 14.82
CA ARG A 261 8.88 -3.62 14.67
C ARG A 261 8.19 -4.86 15.24
N ASP A 262 7.55 -4.73 16.39
CA ASP A 262 6.91 -5.83 17.10
C ASP A 262 5.62 -6.26 16.39
N ASP A 263 4.85 -5.31 15.84
CA ASP A 263 3.59 -5.57 15.13
C ASP A 263 3.77 -5.82 13.62
N LEU A 264 4.98 -5.64 13.08
CA LEU A 264 5.22 -5.67 11.63
C LEU A 264 4.64 -6.93 10.97
N ARG A 265 4.83 -8.10 11.60
CA ARG A 265 4.40 -9.38 11.04
C ARG A 265 2.89 -9.52 10.92
N ALA A 266 2.14 -9.01 11.91
CA ALA A 266 0.68 -9.11 11.92
C ALA A 266 0.02 -8.15 10.92
N SER A 267 0.61 -6.96 10.74
CA SER A 267 -0.01 -5.84 10.02
C SER A 267 0.78 -5.39 8.78
N ALA A 268 1.71 -6.20 8.26
CA ALA A 268 2.61 -5.82 7.16
C ALA A 268 1.88 -5.24 5.91
N PRO A 269 0.77 -5.82 5.39
CA PRO A 269 0.06 -5.24 4.25
C PRO A 269 -0.43 -3.82 4.54
N ARG A 270 -0.96 -3.59 5.75
CA ARG A 270 -1.45 -2.29 6.19
C ARG A 270 -0.30 -1.28 6.32
N TYR A 271 0.82 -1.69 6.91
CA TYR A 271 2.00 -0.84 7.02
C TYR A 271 2.57 -0.45 5.67
N MET A 272 2.55 -1.33 4.69
CA MET A 272 3.00 -1.01 3.33
C MET A 272 2.16 0.11 2.70
N GLN A 273 0.83 0.08 2.87
CA GLN A 273 -0.06 1.16 2.37
C GLN A 273 0.19 2.49 3.09
N LEU A 274 0.27 2.47 4.42
CA LEU A 274 0.50 3.68 5.20
C LEU A 274 1.89 4.27 4.94
N ALA A 275 2.92 3.42 4.86
CA ALA A 275 4.28 3.85 4.60
C ALA A 275 4.44 4.52 3.22
N ASP A 276 3.65 4.10 2.24
CA ASP A 276 3.59 4.73 0.91
C ASP A 276 3.04 6.16 1.00
N ILE A 277 1.98 6.38 1.79
CA ILE A 277 1.47 7.73 2.05
C ILE A 277 2.58 8.62 2.63
N TYR A 278 3.29 8.15 3.66
CA TYR A 278 4.33 8.93 4.37
C TYR A 278 5.74 8.92 3.72
N TRP A 279 5.89 8.29 2.55
CA TRP A 279 7.17 8.05 1.86
C TRP A 279 8.25 7.45 2.75
N GLU A 280 7.87 6.49 3.60
CA GLU A 280 8.80 5.75 4.45
C GLU A 280 9.35 4.51 3.73
N ASN A 281 10.23 4.71 2.74
CA ASN A 281 10.78 3.61 1.91
C ASN A 281 11.34 2.43 2.73
N LYS A 282 12.00 2.70 3.86
CA LYS A 282 12.53 1.64 4.74
C LYS A 282 11.43 0.74 5.32
N LEU A 283 10.28 1.32 5.67
CA LEU A 283 9.14 0.58 6.18
C LEU A 283 8.42 -0.15 5.04
N ILE A 284 8.34 0.45 3.85
CA ILE A 284 7.85 -0.22 2.64
C ILE A 284 8.68 -1.46 2.34
N ASP A 285 10.01 -1.36 2.34
CA ASP A 285 10.92 -2.48 2.05
C ASP A 285 10.81 -3.58 3.12
N ALA A 286 10.77 -3.19 4.40
CA ALA A 286 10.59 -4.14 5.49
C ALA A 286 9.23 -4.86 5.43
N SER A 287 8.15 -4.13 5.14
CA SER A 287 6.80 -4.69 4.99
C SER A 287 6.70 -5.59 3.76
N THR A 288 7.30 -5.18 2.63
CA THR A 288 7.38 -5.98 1.40
C THR A 288 8.07 -7.32 1.67
N LYS A 289 9.21 -7.28 2.37
CA LYS A 289 9.94 -8.49 2.76
C LYS A 289 9.08 -9.43 3.58
N VAL A 290 8.43 -8.93 4.63
CA VAL A 290 7.58 -9.74 5.52
C VAL A 290 6.38 -10.30 4.75
N CYS A 291 5.69 -9.48 3.96
CA CYS A 291 4.58 -9.93 3.12
C CYS A 291 4.99 -10.99 2.07
N ALA A 292 6.20 -10.89 1.52
CA ALA A 292 6.71 -11.87 0.56
C ALA A 292 7.02 -13.21 1.22
N GLN A 293 7.65 -13.20 2.40
CA GLN A 293 7.97 -14.40 3.18
C GLN A 293 6.70 -15.10 3.68
N ASP A 294 5.76 -14.33 4.24
CA ASP A 294 4.51 -14.83 4.81
C ASP A 294 3.35 -14.75 3.80
N PHE A 295 3.63 -14.69 2.48
CA PHE A 295 2.61 -14.46 1.46
C PHE A 295 1.48 -15.49 1.55
N HIS A 296 1.83 -16.76 1.75
CA HIS A 296 0.88 -17.88 1.81
C HIS A 296 0.05 -17.90 3.10
N GLU A 297 0.58 -17.38 4.19
CA GLU A 297 -0.09 -17.30 5.50
C GLU A 297 -0.96 -16.04 5.63
N THR A 298 -0.63 -14.98 4.88
CA THR A 298 -1.35 -13.71 4.92
C THR A 298 -2.82 -13.89 4.50
N LYS A 299 -3.75 -13.37 5.29
CA LYS A 299 -5.19 -13.48 5.00
C LYS A 299 -5.55 -12.79 3.69
N MET A 300 -6.43 -13.41 2.91
CA MET A 300 -6.91 -12.84 1.64
C MET A 300 -7.56 -11.47 1.83
N THR A 301 -8.27 -11.24 2.95
CA THR A 301 -8.89 -9.94 3.24
C THR A 301 -7.88 -8.80 3.36
N ALA A 302 -6.68 -9.07 3.88
CA ALA A 302 -5.61 -8.07 3.98
C ALA A 302 -4.96 -7.83 2.61
N LEU A 303 -4.70 -8.90 1.85
CA LEU A 303 -4.15 -8.77 0.50
C LEU A 303 -5.12 -8.05 -0.45
N ALA A 304 -6.42 -8.36 -0.37
CA ALA A 304 -7.45 -7.75 -1.18
C ALA A 304 -7.62 -6.24 -0.94
N GLN A 305 -7.08 -5.69 0.16
CA GLN A 305 -7.06 -4.24 0.37
C GLN A 305 -5.89 -3.57 -0.35
N LEU A 306 -4.83 -4.31 -0.70
CA LEU A 306 -3.66 -3.78 -1.38
C LEU A 306 -3.97 -3.35 -2.81
N GLU A 307 -3.43 -2.20 -3.19
CA GLU A 307 -3.40 -1.79 -4.59
C GLU A 307 -2.52 -2.76 -5.42
N PRO A 308 -2.78 -2.92 -6.72
CA PRO A 308 -2.09 -3.94 -7.51
C PRO A 308 -0.58 -3.72 -7.66
N ASP A 309 -0.11 -2.48 -7.71
CA ASP A 309 1.32 -2.11 -7.71
C ASP A 309 2.05 -2.68 -6.50
N LYS A 310 1.41 -2.62 -5.33
CA LYS A 310 1.92 -3.10 -4.06
C LYS A 310 1.97 -4.62 -4.00
N LEU A 311 0.96 -5.30 -4.55
CA LEU A 311 0.98 -6.76 -4.67
C LEU A 311 2.07 -7.21 -5.65
N ILE A 312 2.22 -6.56 -6.81
CA ILE A 312 3.29 -6.83 -7.76
C ILE A 312 4.65 -6.69 -7.07
N ARG A 313 4.87 -5.63 -6.29
CA ARG A 313 6.11 -5.45 -5.52
C ARG A 313 6.39 -6.60 -4.54
N ILE A 314 5.36 -7.15 -3.89
CA ILE A 314 5.51 -8.31 -3.02
C ILE A 314 5.93 -9.53 -3.83
N LEU A 315 5.24 -9.82 -4.94
CA LEU A 315 5.44 -11.01 -5.75
C LEU A 315 6.77 -11.01 -6.52
N HIS A 316 7.26 -9.83 -6.91
CA HIS A 316 8.56 -9.66 -7.58
C HIS A 316 9.72 -9.40 -6.61
N SER A 317 9.48 -9.56 -5.30
CA SER A 317 10.51 -9.45 -4.29
C SER A 317 11.42 -10.68 -4.29
N ASN A 318 12.73 -10.49 -4.05
CA ASN A 318 13.68 -11.59 -3.88
C ASN A 318 13.37 -12.52 -2.69
N PHE A 319 12.43 -12.14 -1.83
CA PHE A 319 12.01 -12.92 -0.67
C PHE A 319 10.74 -13.73 -0.93
N PHE A 320 10.13 -13.59 -2.11
CA PHE A 320 8.93 -14.33 -2.47
C PHE A 320 9.30 -15.70 -3.03
N GLU A 321 8.67 -16.74 -2.48
CA GLU A 321 8.82 -18.11 -2.96
C GLU A 321 7.46 -18.66 -3.43
N PRO A 322 7.32 -18.97 -4.74
CA PRO A 322 6.09 -19.52 -5.26
C PRO A 322 5.84 -20.93 -4.71
N ARG A 323 4.58 -21.20 -4.34
CA ARG A 323 4.04 -22.52 -3.97
C ARG A 323 2.87 -22.92 -4.87
N ASP A 324 2.39 -24.14 -4.79
CA ASP A 324 1.26 -24.63 -5.61
C ASP A 324 -0.03 -23.81 -5.40
N SER A 325 -0.25 -23.31 -4.18
CA SER A 325 -1.40 -22.47 -3.83
C SER A 325 -1.29 -21.02 -4.34
N THR A 326 -0.16 -20.61 -4.92
CA THR A 326 0.07 -19.24 -5.39
C THR A 326 -0.96 -18.82 -6.43
N SER A 327 -1.23 -19.69 -7.41
CA SER A 327 -2.14 -19.39 -8.51
C SER A 327 -3.56 -19.13 -8.02
N SER A 328 -4.09 -19.97 -7.13
CA SER A 328 -5.40 -19.76 -6.51
C SER A 328 -5.46 -18.52 -5.65
N LYS A 329 -4.36 -18.17 -4.98
CA LYS A 329 -4.28 -16.95 -4.19
C LYS A 329 -4.29 -15.70 -5.07
N ILE A 330 -3.52 -15.69 -6.16
CA ILE A 330 -3.52 -14.61 -7.15
C ILE A 330 -4.89 -14.50 -7.83
N ALA A 331 -5.50 -15.61 -8.23
CA ALA A 331 -6.84 -15.63 -8.81
C ALA A 331 -7.88 -15.03 -7.86
N SER A 332 -7.82 -15.40 -6.58
CA SER A 332 -8.69 -14.84 -5.53
C SER A 332 -8.50 -13.33 -5.36
N TYR A 333 -7.26 -12.85 -5.34
CA TYR A 333 -6.98 -11.42 -5.32
C TYR A 333 -7.56 -10.72 -6.56
N CYS A 334 -7.37 -11.30 -7.75
CA CYS A 334 -7.88 -10.72 -8.99
C CYS A 334 -9.41 -10.62 -9.00
N ARG A 335 -10.11 -11.61 -8.41
CA ARG A 335 -11.57 -11.56 -8.21
C ARG A 335 -11.98 -10.39 -7.32
N CYS A 336 -11.23 -10.11 -6.24
CA CYS A 336 -11.50 -8.99 -5.35
C CYS A 336 -11.18 -7.62 -5.97
N GLN A 337 -10.27 -7.55 -6.94
CA GLN A 337 -9.74 -6.31 -7.50
C GLN A 337 -10.10 -6.09 -8.97
N LEU A 338 -11.12 -6.77 -9.49
CA LEU A 338 -11.47 -6.83 -10.91
C LEU A 338 -11.55 -5.45 -11.61
N HIS A 339 -12.02 -4.42 -10.90
CA HIS A 339 -12.17 -3.06 -11.44
C HIS A 339 -10.87 -2.24 -11.48
N ASN A 340 -9.86 -2.63 -10.72
CA ASN A 340 -8.60 -1.90 -10.58
C ASN A 340 -7.45 -2.56 -11.36
N LEU A 341 -7.72 -3.68 -12.05
CA LEU A 341 -6.72 -4.43 -12.80
C LEU A 341 -6.62 -3.90 -14.23
N SER A 342 -5.41 -3.52 -14.62
CA SER A 342 -5.05 -3.30 -16.02
C SER A 342 -4.50 -4.59 -16.65
N ARG A 343 -4.44 -4.61 -17.99
CA ARG A 343 -3.80 -5.70 -18.76
C ARG A 343 -2.35 -5.93 -18.32
N GLU A 344 -1.56 -4.87 -18.19
CA GLU A 344 -0.15 -4.92 -17.74
C GLU A 344 -0.03 -5.47 -16.31
N THR A 345 -0.92 -5.03 -15.43
CA THR A 345 -0.98 -5.49 -14.04
C THR A 345 -1.21 -7.01 -13.98
N VAL A 346 -2.19 -7.52 -14.73
CA VAL A 346 -2.51 -8.95 -14.73
C VAL A 346 -1.33 -9.77 -15.22
N LEU A 347 -0.67 -9.37 -16.31
CA LEU A 347 0.51 -10.06 -16.82
C LEU A 347 1.69 -10.05 -15.84
N SER A 348 1.85 -8.94 -15.11
CA SER A 348 2.88 -8.84 -14.07
C SER A 348 2.59 -9.76 -12.89
N LEU A 349 1.31 -9.88 -12.48
CA LEU A 349 0.87 -10.78 -11.41
C LEU A 349 0.97 -12.25 -11.82
N THR A 350 0.68 -12.57 -13.07
CA THR A 350 0.64 -13.94 -13.60
C THR A 350 1.93 -14.35 -14.32
N ASN A 351 3.02 -13.61 -14.12
CA ASN A 351 4.32 -13.90 -14.72
C ASN A 351 4.76 -15.33 -14.35
N GLU A 352 5.40 -16.04 -15.27
CA GLU A 352 5.85 -17.42 -15.08
C GLU A 352 6.80 -17.58 -13.88
N HIS A 353 7.62 -16.57 -13.57
CA HIS A 353 8.49 -16.59 -12.40
C HIS A 353 7.73 -16.46 -11.08
N VAL A 354 6.61 -15.74 -11.08
CA VAL A 354 5.77 -15.50 -9.89
C VAL A 354 4.76 -16.62 -9.69
N MET A 355 4.16 -17.09 -10.77
CA MET A 355 3.13 -18.11 -10.79
C MET A 355 3.56 -19.14 -11.84
N PRO A 356 4.41 -20.13 -11.49
CA PRO A 356 4.93 -21.12 -12.45
C PRO A 356 3.92 -22.21 -12.79
N SER A 357 3.07 -22.60 -11.83
CA SER A 357 1.95 -23.53 -12.03
C SER A 357 0.62 -22.78 -11.94
N ILE A 358 -0.37 -23.22 -12.72
CA ILE A 358 -1.74 -22.70 -12.68
C ILE A 358 -2.64 -23.80 -12.13
N CYS A 359 -3.44 -23.49 -11.11
CA CYS A 359 -4.44 -24.40 -10.60
C CYS A 359 -5.49 -24.67 -11.70
N PRO A 360 -5.82 -25.94 -12.00
CA PRO A 360 -6.83 -26.28 -13.02
C PRO A 360 -8.17 -25.57 -12.81
N ASP A 361 -8.58 -25.39 -11.55
CA ASP A 361 -9.84 -24.76 -11.17
C ASP A 361 -9.86 -23.24 -11.47
N ASP A 362 -8.69 -22.60 -11.50
CA ASP A 362 -8.55 -21.17 -11.78
C ASP A 362 -8.19 -20.87 -13.24
N ALA A 363 -7.84 -21.88 -14.03
CA ALA A 363 -7.39 -21.71 -15.42
C ALA A 363 -8.44 -21.01 -16.30
N LEU A 364 -9.70 -21.44 -16.19
CA LEU A 364 -10.82 -20.84 -16.93
C LEU A 364 -11.06 -19.38 -16.52
N PHE A 365 -10.86 -19.06 -15.23
CA PHE A 365 -10.98 -17.69 -14.74
C PHE A 365 -9.93 -16.78 -15.39
N PHE A 366 -8.66 -17.21 -15.46
CA PHE A 366 -7.61 -16.42 -16.11
C PHE A 366 -7.87 -16.22 -17.62
N VAL A 367 -8.35 -17.25 -18.33
CA VAL A 367 -8.75 -17.11 -19.74
C VAL A 367 -9.82 -16.05 -19.91
N ARG A 368 -10.89 -16.09 -19.10
CA ARG A 368 -11.96 -15.08 -19.15
C ARG A 368 -11.46 -13.69 -18.78
N LEU A 369 -10.58 -13.59 -17.79
CA LEU A 369 -10.00 -12.32 -17.36
C LEU A 369 -9.18 -11.69 -18.49
N MET A 370 -8.37 -12.47 -19.21
CA MET A 370 -7.62 -11.99 -20.37
C MET A 370 -8.54 -11.49 -21.49
N LEU A 371 -9.57 -12.26 -21.86
CA LEU A 371 -10.54 -11.86 -22.88
C LEU A 371 -11.25 -10.55 -22.50
N ARG A 372 -11.67 -10.43 -21.24
CA ARG A 372 -12.30 -9.21 -20.71
C ARG A 372 -11.39 -7.98 -20.81
N LEU A 373 -10.08 -8.16 -20.71
CA LEU A 373 -9.08 -7.10 -20.81
C LEU A 373 -8.68 -6.80 -22.27
N GLY A 374 -9.36 -7.41 -23.24
CA GLY A 374 -9.08 -7.22 -24.67
C GLY A 374 -7.76 -7.84 -25.11
N VAL A 375 -7.31 -8.92 -24.44
CA VAL A 375 -6.17 -9.71 -24.90
C VAL A 375 -6.63 -10.56 -26.08
N ASP A 376 -6.14 -10.21 -27.26
CA ASP A 376 -6.38 -10.98 -28.49
C ASP A 376 -5.48 -12.21 -28.49
N VAL A 377 -6.08 -13.36 -28.21
CA VAL A 377 -5.37 -14.64 -28.14
C VAL A 377 -5.08 -15.21 -29.54
N THR A 378 -5.80 -14.75 -30.57
CA THR A 378 -5.78 -15.31 -31.93
C THR A 378 -4.72 -14.66 -32.82
N ASN A 379 -4.34 -13.42 -32.52
CA ASN A 379 -3.44 -12.67 -33.37
C ASN A 379 -1.96 -13.02 -33.12
N GLU A 380 -1.45 -14.00 -33.86
CA GLU A 380 -0.04 -14.40 -33.82
C GLU A 380 0.92 -13.26 -34.20
N SER A 381 0.43 -12.23 -34.90
CA SER A 381 1.25 -11.17 -35.48
C SER A 381 1.46 -9.96 -34.55
N SER A 382 0.67 -9.81 -33.49
CA SER A 382 0.72 -8.61 -32.65
C SER A 382 0.83 -8.91 -31.14
N PHE A 383 2.06 -8.72 -30.64
CA PHE A 383 2.40 -8.18 -29.33
C PHE A 383 2.20 -9.03 -28.05
N MET A 384 3.30 -9.08 -27.28
CA MET A 384 3.50 -9.67 -25.94
C MET A 384 3.52 -11.20 -25.87
N LYS A 385 4.74 -11.77 -25.97
CA LYS A 385 5.03 -13.20 -25.75
C LYS A 385 4.47 -13.68 -24.41
N GLU A 386 4.35 -12.80 -23.43
CA GLU A 386 3.85 -13.08 -22.09
C GLU A 386 2.36 -13.46 -22.07
N GLU A 387 1.53 -12.81 -22.88
CA GLU A 387 0.07 -13.06 -22.92
C GLU A 387 -0.24 -14.44 -23.46
N ARG A 388 0.36 -14.75 -24.61
CA ARG A 388 0.25 -16.07 -25.22
C ARG A 388 0.77 -17.15 -24.27
N ARG A 389 1.85 -16.88 -23.53
CA ARG A 389 2.36 -17.83 -22.52
C ARG A 389 1.36 -18.09 -21.41
N LEU A 390 0.72 -17.06 -20.86
CA LEU A 390 -0.32 -17.26 -19.84
C LEU A 390 -1.49 -18.08 -20.39
N TYR A 391 -1.95 -17.75 -21.60
CA TYR A 391 -3.03 -18.51 -22.26
C TYR A 391 -2.68 -19.98 -22.45
N LEU A 392 -1.52 -20.26 -23.07
CA LEU A 392 -1.08 -21.63 -23.32
C LEU A 392 -0.97 -22.43 -22.02
N ARG A 393 -0.43 -21.83 -20.96
CA ARG A 393 -0.34 -22.47 -19.63
C ARG A 393 -1.73 -22.74 -19.04
N CYS A 394 -2.70 -21.84 -19.21
CA CYS A 394 -4.08 -22.08 -18.79
C CYS A 394 -4.72 -23.23 -19.58
N VAL A 395 -4.55 -23.25 -20.90
CA VAL A 395 -5.08 -24.32 -21.76
C VAL A 395 -4.45 -25.66 -21.38
N GLU A 396 -3.14 -25.71 -21.14
CA GLU A 396 -2.43 -26.93 -20.76
C GLU A 396 -2.95 -27.57 -19.48
N VAL A 397 -3.25 -26.77 -18.45
CA VAL A 397 -3.77 -27.29 -17.17
C VAL A 397 -5.29 -27.44 -17.15
N SER A 398 -6.00 -26.88 -18.13
CA SER A 398 -7.46 -26.93 -18.17
C SER A 398 -7.97 -28.39 -18.23
N PRO A 399 -9.09 -28.71 -17.55
CA PRO A 399 -9.73 -30.02 -17.68
C PRO A 399 -9.99 -30.35 -19.16
N THR A 400 -9.92 -31.63 -19.52
CA THR A 400 -10.05 -32.10 -20.92
C THR A 400 -11.32 -31.59 -21.61
N ILE A 401 -12.40 -31.42 -20.85
CA ILE A 401 -13.68 -30.88 -21.34
C ILE A 401 -13.52 -29.41 -21.74
N VAL A 402 -12.84 -28.61 -20.92
CA VAL A 402 -12.58 -27.19 -21.19
C VAL A 402 -11.62 -27.04 -22.37
N LYS A 403 -10.59 -27.91 -22.46
CA LYS A 403 -9.70 -27.97 -23.64
C LYS A 403 -10.48 -28.21 -24.94
N GLY A 404 -11.47 -29.12 -24.92
CA GLY A 404 -12.33 -29.38 -26.07
C GLY A 404 -13.08 -28.14 -26.54
N VAL A 405 -13.72 -27.42 -25.61
CA VAL A 405 -14.49 -26.19 -25.89
C VAL A 405 -13.59 -25.05 -26.37
N ILE A 406 -12.44 -24.84 -25.73
CA ILE A 406 -11.49 -23.79 -26.12
C ILE A 406 -10.96 -24.06 -27.54
N ASN A 407 -10.59 -25.31 -27.82
CA ASN A 407 -10.10 -25.71 -29.14
C ASN A 407 -11.20 -25.58 -30.21
N SER A 408 -12.47 -25.88 -29.89
CA SER A 408 -13.56 -25.72 -30.84
C SER A 408 -13.85 -24.25 -31.16
N MET A 409 -13.83 -23.35 -30.16
CA MET A 409 -14.05 -21.91 -30.37
C MET A 409 -12.94 -21.29 -31.21
N THR A 410 -11.68 -21.64 -30.93
CA THR A 410 -10.53 -21.16 -31.71
C THR A 410 -10.64 -21.62 -33.17
N GLN A 411 -11.03 -22.88 -33.38
CA GLN A 411 -11.20 -23.45 -34.71
C GLN A 411 -12.42 -22.88 -35.46
N GLU A 412 -13.47 -22.46 -34.76
CA GLU A 412 -14.65 -21.80 -35.36
C GLU A 412 -14.35 -20.39 -35.86
N MET A 413 -13.51 -19.62 -35.15
CA MET A 413 -13.05 -18.31 -35.62
C MET A 413 -12.13 -18.41 -36.86
N GLU A 414 -11.29 -19.45 -36.92
CA GLU A 414 -10.42 -19.70 -38.08
C GLU A 414 -11.16 -20.27 -39.30
N SER A 415 -12.39 -20.78 -39.14
CA SER A 415 -13.13 -21.51 -40.19
C SER A 415 -14.51 -20.92 -40.52
N ALA A 416 -14.60 -19.59 -40.60
CA ALA A 416 -15.79 -18.88 -41.07
C ALA A 416 -16.30 -19.33 -42.47
N GLU A 417 -15.53 -20.09 -43.25
CA GLU A 417 -15.97 -20.67 -44.53
C GLU A 417 -16.68 -22.05 -44.44
N ASN A 418 -16.68 -22.76 -43.31
CA ASN A 418 -17.16 -24.17 -43.24
C ASN A 418 -18.36 -24.43 -42.31
N MET A 419 -19.11 -23.39 -41.92
CA MET A 419 -20.11 -23.44 -40.84
C MET A 419 -21.35 -24.35 -41.04
N LYS A 420 -21.56 -25.00 -42.19
CA LYS A 420 -22.81 -25.76 -42.44
C LYS A 420 -22.84 -27.20 -41.90
N ILE A 421 -21.70 -27.81 -41.56
CA ILE A 421 -21.67 -29.25 -41.20
C ILE A 421 -21.55 -29.49 -39.68
N ARG A 422 -21.12 -28.50 -38.89
CA ARG A 422 -20.65 -28.73 -37.50
C ARG A 422 -21.67 -28.56 -36.37
N GLY A 423 -22.83 -27.93 -36.63
CA GLY A 423 -23.85 -27.64 -35.60
C GLY A 423 -24.47 -28.85 -34.88
N ARG A 424 -24.19 -30.10 -35.32
CA ARG A 424 -24.66 -31.31 -34.63
C ARG A 424 -23.71 -31.83 -33.55
N LEU A 425 -22.41 -31.56 -33.63
CA LEU A 425 -21.44 -32.14 -32.68
C LEU A 425 -21.41 -31.36 -31.36
N ILE A 426 -21.44 -30.03 -31.45
CA ILE A 426 -21.36 -29.08 -30.33
C ILE A 426 -22.54 -29.26 -29.36
N ARG A 427 -23.70 -29.67 -29.87
CA ARG A 427 -24.88 -29.97 -29.05
C ARG A 427 -24.68 -31.12 -28.07
N SER A 428 -23.83 -32.10 -28.38
CA SER A 428 -23.66 -33.27 -27.51
C SER A 428 -22.67 -33.02 -26.36
N GLU A 429 -21.66 -32.19 -26.60
CA GLU A 429 -20.65 -31.83 -25.58
C GLU A 429 -21.18 -30.75 -24.62
N TYR A 430 -21.96 -29.80 -25.11
CA TYR A 430 -22.62 -28.79 -24.26
C TYR A 430 -23.53 -29.43 -23.20
N LEU A 431 -24.20 -30.53 -23.54
CA LEU A 431 -25.07 -31.24 -22.59
C LEU A 431 -24.28 -31.87 -21.42
N ARG A 432 -22.99 -32.17 -21.60
CA ARG A 432 -22.13 -32.81 -20.58
C ARG A 432 -21.43 -31.82 -19.64
N LEU A 433 -21.51 -30.53 -19.90
CA LEU A 433 -20.91 -29.53 -19.01
C LEU A 433 -21.65 -29.49 -17.65
N PRO A 434 -20.96 -29.15 -16.55
CA PRO A 434 -21.60 -28.74 -15.30
C PRO A 434 -22.53 -27.55 -15.50
N ALA A 435 -23.58 -27.43 -14.67
CA ALA A 435 -24.59 -26.40 -14.82
C ALA A 435 -24.00 -24.98 -14.71
N GLU A 436 -23.02 -24.79 -13.82
CA GLU A 436 -22.35 -23.50 -13.63
C GLU A 436 -21.62 -23.06 -14.90
N ILE A 437 -20.92 -23.99 -15.58
CA ILE A 437 -20.19 -23.68 -16.82
C ILE A 437 -21.17 -23.35 -17.96
N LYS A 438 -22.32 -24.03 -18.02
CA LYS A 438 -23.34 -23.72 -19.03
C LYS A 438 -23.93 -22.33 -18.84
N VAL A 439 -24.21 -21.94 -17.60
CA VAL A 439 -24.71 -20.60 -17.25
C VAL A 439 -23.68 -19.56 -17.65
N ASP A 440 -22.41 -19.75 -17.28
CA ASP A 440 -21.37 -18.80 -17.64
C ASP A 440 -21.17 -18.67 -19.17
N MET A 441 -21.24 -19.78 -19.92
CA MET A 441 -21.15 -19.76 -21.38
C MET A 441 -22.34 -19.03 -22.01
N LEU A 442 -23.53 -19.18 -21.44
CA LEU A 442 -24.74 -18.45 -21.85
C LEU A 442 -24.62 -16.96 -21.53
N GLU A 443 -24.15 -16.60 -20.34
CA GLU A 443 -23.93 -15.20 -19.94
C GLU A 443 -22.89 -14.52 -20.83
N PHE A 444 -21.81 -15.23 -21.19
CA PHE A 444 -20.82 -14.74 -22.12
C PHE A 444 -21.40 -14.49 -23.53
N ALA A 445 -22.11 -15.48 -24.09
CA ALA A 445 -22.74 -15.35 -25.41
C ALA A 445 -23.80 -14.24 -25.45
N LEU A 446 -24.55 -14.06 -24.36
CA LEU A 446 -25.51 -12.97 -24.22
C LEU A 446 -24.81 -11.61 -24.14
N ALA A 447 -23.71 -11.51 -23.39
CA ALA A 447 -22.94 -10.27 -23.29
C ALA A 447 -22.31 -9.86 -24.64
N GLU A 448 -21.85 -10.81 -25.45
CA GLU A 448 -21.38 -10.54 -26.82
C GLU A 448 -22.52 -10.09 -27.75
N SER A 449 -23.74 -10.61 -27.59
CA SER A 449 -24.87 -10.26 -28.47
C SER A 449 -25.45 -8.86 -28.27
N ILE A 450 -25.04 -8.17 -27.21
CA ILE A 450 -25.54 -6.83 -26.84
C ILE A 450 -24.65 -5.72 -27.42
N TYR A 451 -23.46 -6.06 -27.91
CA TYR A 451 -22.57 -5.17 -28.67
C TYR A 451 -22.61 -5.52 -30.16
#